data_AF-I7DDE0-F1
#
_entry.id   AF-I7DDE0-F1
#
_cell.length_a   1.000
_cell.length_b   1.000
_cell.length_c   1.000
_cell.angle_alpha   90.00
_cell.angle_beta   90.00
_cell.angle_gamma   90.00
#
_symmetry.space_group_name_H-M   'P 1'
#
loop_
_entity.id
_entity.type
_entity.pdbx_description
1 polymer ?
#
loop_
_entity_poly.entity_id
_entity_poly.type
_entity_poly.pdbx_seq_one_letter_code
_entity_poly.pdbx_strand_id
1 'polypeptide(L)'
;MRILNQDDFNYYKLINHPLTVIHSDWITELTGVSRLCYRNLIENNATRSQLNNVLKMKLQLITESMEDFFVDKNKLVYQIIGKAKIMAISGALFEMKCPDYLFSGHYREHLINELGYENVKQLSFFWKDGDGRAEYTNTNFCDKLLAYGSGNLEYIFRNEPLWEIVKYLLPKGGEIKANNIDENFLNRLNRTLSPYEAL
;
A
#
# COMPACT_ATOMS: atom_id res chain seq x y z
N MET A 1 3.89 -30.46 1.05
CA MET A 1 3.84 -29.08 1.57
C MET A 1 3.87 -28.16 0.35
N ARG A 2 2.75 -27.53 -0.06
CA ARG A 2 2.75 -26.58 -1.17
C ARG A 2 3.34 -25.27 -0.65
N ILE A 3 4.46 -24.84 -1.22
CA ILE A 3 4.99 -23.49 -1.00
C ILE A 3 3.94 -22.56 -1.61
N LEU A 4 3.23 -21.80 -0.78
CA LEU A 4 2.35 -20.73 -1.25
C LEU A 4 3.24 -19.74 -2.01
N ASN A 5 2.80 -19.28 -3.19
CA ASN A 5 3.48 -18.16 -3.82
C ASN A 5 3.37 -16.92 -2.90
N GLN A 6 4.25 -15.94 -3.09
CA GLN A 6 4.33 -14.80 -2.15
C GLN A 6 3.00 -14.05 -2.03
N ASP A 7 2.24 -13.93 -3.11
CA ASP A 7 0.95 -13.23 -3.14
C ASP A 7 -0.14 -13.99 -2.38
N ASP A 8 -0.22 -15.32 -2.54
CA ASP A 8 -1.10 -16.19 -1.75
C ASP A 8 -0.81 -16.06 -0.25
N PHE A 9 0.47 -15.98 0.12
CA PHE A 9 0.88 -15.79 1.51
C PHE A 9 0.51 -14.40 2.06
N ASN A 10 0.65 -13.34 1.25
CA ASN A 10 0.25 -11.99 1.63
C ASN A 10 -1.27 -11.88 1.80
N TYR A 11 -2.04 -12.48 0.88
CA TYR A 11 -3.50 -12.56 1.03
C TYR A 11 -3.89 -13.37 2.27
N TYR A 12 -3.24 -14.52 2.51
CA TYR A 12 -3.46 -15.31 3.72
C TYR A 12 -3.24 -14.48 4.99
N LYS A 13 -2.17 -13.67 5.04
CA LYS A 13 -1.89 -12.76 6.16
C LYS A 13 -2.97 -11.70 6.34
N LEU A 14 -3.44 -11.07 5.26
CA LEU A 14 -4.52 -10.09 5.34
C LEU A 14 -5.79 -10.69 5.96
N ILE A 15 -6.16 -11.90 5.55
CA ILE A 15 -7.39 -12.54 6.04
C ILE A 15 -7.24 -13.16 7.43
N ASN A 16 -6.08 -13.74 7.76
CA ASN A 16 -5.90 -14.50 9.00
C ASN A 16 -5.15 -13.76 10.10
N HIS A 17 -4.32 -12.79 9.73
CA HIS A 17 -3.50 -11.99 10.64
C HIS A 17 -3.58 -10.48 10.32
N PRO A 18 -4.79 -9.91 10.11
CA PRO A 18 -4.97 -8.52 9.66
C PRO A 18 -4.28 -7.49 10.54
N LEU A 19 -4.17 -7.74 11.85
CA LEU A 19 -3.52 -6.83 12.79
C LEU A 19 -2.06 -6.52 12.42
N THR A 20 -1.40 -7.45 11.72
CA THR A 20 0.01 -7.32 11.33
C THR A 20 0.23 -6.50 10.07
N VAL A 21 -0.83 -6.26 9.28
CA VAL A 21 -0.73 -5.65 7.95
C VAL A 21 -1.65 -4.43 7.76
N ILE A 22 -2.76 -4.33 8.50
CA ILE A 22 -3.65 -3.17 8.44
C ILE A 22 -2.92 -1.93 8.96
N HIS A 23 -3.04 -0.84 8.21
CA HIS A 23 -2.46 0.44 8.57
C HIS A 23 -3.10 0.99 9.85
N SER A 24 -2.26 1.57 10.72
CA SER A 24 -2.68 2.01 12.06
C SER A 24 -3.80 3.05 12.07
N ASP A 25 -4.00 3.78 10.98
CA ASP A 25 -5.08 4.78 10.85
C ASP A 25 -6.48 4.16 10.79
N TRP A 26 -6.60 2.88 10.42
CA TRP A 26 -7.89 2.18 10.33
C TRP A 26 -8.32 1.53 11.62
N ILE A 27 -7.40 1.32 12.56
CA ILE A 27 -7.66 0.53 13.78
C ILE A 27 -8.86 1.05 14.55
N THR A 28 -8.93 2.36 14.82
CA THR A 28 -10.05 2.94 15.58
C THR A 28 -11.39 2.71 14.90
N GLU A 29 -11.45 2.84 13.58
CA GLU A 29 -12.69 2.67 12.82
C GLU A 29 -13.12 1.20 12.75
N LEU A 30 -12.17 0.30 12.53
CA LEU A 30 -12.47 -1.13 12.40
C LEU A 30 -12.75 -1.80 13.74
N THR A 31 -12.14 -1.34 14.82
CA THR A 31 -12.21 -2.03 16.13
C THR A 31 -12.94 -1.24 17.23
N GLY A 32 -13.15 0.08 17.03
CA GLY A 32 -13.63 0.99 18.08
C GLY A 32 -12.57 1.36 19.13
N VAL A 33 -11.36 0.78 19.06
CA VAL A 33 -10.29 1.04 20.02
C VAL A 33 -9.52 2.30 19.65
N SER A 34 -9.39 3.23 20.59
CA SER A 34 -8.66 4.48 20.33
C SER A 34 -7.20 4.22 19.94
N ARG A 35 -6.68 5.00 18.98
CA ARG A 35 -5.27 4.93 18.55
C ARG A 35 -4.28 5.11 19.70
N LEU A 36 -4.64 5.91 20.72
CA LEU A 36 -3.81 6.14 21.91
C LEU A 36 -3.66 4.88 22.77
N CYS A 37 -4.75 4.12 22.92
CA CYS A 37 -4.74 2.87 23.69
C CYS A 37 -4.12 1.72 22.90
N TYR A 38 -4.17 1.77 21.57
CA TYR A 38 -3.73 0.68 20.70
C TYR A 38 -2.30 0.20 20.98
N ARG A 39 -1.34 1.12 21.10
CA ARG A 39 0.08 0.77 21.32
C ARG A 39 0.29 -0.06 22.59
N ASN A 40 -0.36 0.32 23.68
CA ASN A 40 -0.24 -0.39 24.96
C ASN A 40 -0.99 -1.74 24.91
N LEU A 41 -2.13 -1.79 24.19
CA LEU A 41 -2.96 -2.98 24.11
C LEU A 41 -2.31 -4.11 23.29
N ILE A 42 -1.55 -3.79 22.24
CA ILE A 42 -0.89 -4.81 21.42
C ILE A 42 0.32 -5.45 22.10
N GLU A 43 0.83 -4.91 23.22
CA GLU A 43 1.93 -5.52 23.97
C GLU A 43 1.50 -6.83 24.63
N ASN A 44 0.22 -6.94 25.03
CA ASN A 44 -0.35 -8.16 25.59
C ASN A 44 -0.79 -9.15 24.49
N ASN A 45 -0.30 -10.39 24.56
CA ASN A 45 -0.61 -11.43 23.56
C ASN A 45 -2.10 -11.78 23.46
N ALA A 46 -2.83 -11.83 24.58
CA ALA A 46 -4.25 -12.15 24.59
C ALA A 46 -5.07 -11.03 23.93
N THR A 47 -4.79 -9.78 24.30
CA THR A 47 -5.42 -8.60 23.71
C THR A 47 -5.10 -8.48 22.21
N ARG A 48 -3.84 -8.71 21.82
CA ARG A 48 -3.42 -8.76 20.42
C ARG A 48 -4.22 -9.80 19.63
N SER A 49 -4.39 -11.00 20.18
CA SER A 49 -5.19 -12.06 19.54
C SER A 49 -6.66 -11.68 19.41
N GLN A 50 -7.24 -11.05 20.43
CA GLN A 50 -8.62 -10.59 20.40
C GLN A 50 -8.83 -9.50 19.34
N LEU A 51 -7.94 -8.49 19.30
CA LEU A 51 -7.97 -7.44 18.27
C LEU A 51 -7.85 -8.03 16.86
N ASN A 52 -6.96 -9.00 16.67
CA ASN A 52 -6.84 -9.68 15.39
C ASN A 52 -8.16 -10.37 15.01
N ASN A 53 -8.82 -11.06 15.93
CA ASN A 53 -10.11 -11.71 15.66
C ASN A 53 -11.23 -10.70 15.33
N VAL A 54 -11.28 -9.56 16.02
CA VAL A 54 -12.23 -8.47 15.69
C VAL A 54 -12.02 -7.98 14.25
N LEU A 55 -10.76 -7.73 13.88
CA LEU A 55 -10.43 -7.32 12.51
C LEU A 55 -10.81 -8.40 11.49
N LYS A 56 -10.51 -9.69 11.76
CA LYS A 56 -10.93 -10.80 10.89
C LYS A 56 -12.44 -10.80 10.65
N MET A 57 -13.22 -10.71 11.73
CA MET A 57 -14.68 -10.67 11.64
C MET A 57 -15.16 -9.46 10.83
N LYS A 58 -14.52 -8.29 10.99
CA LYS A 58 -14.88 -7.10 10.22
C LYS A 58 -14.59 -7.25 8.74
N LEU A 59 -13.42 -7.75 8.35
CA LEU A 59 -13.10 -8.01 6.96
C LEU A 59 -14.07 -9.03 6.35
N GLN A 60 -14.38 -10.10 7.09
CA GLN A 60 -15.36 -11.11 6.67
C GLN A 60 -16.73 -10.49 6.41
N LEU A 61 -17.26 -9.69 7.35
CA LEU A 61 -18.55 -9.03 7.19
C LEU A 61 -18.60 -8.09 5.97
N ILE A 62 -17.50 -7.37 5.69
CA ILE A 62 -17.39 -6.54 4.48
C ILE A 62 -17.53 -7.43 3.24
N THR A 63 -16.75 -8.50 3.16
CA THR A 63 -16.77 -9.37 1.97
C THR A 63 -18.08 -10.15 1.79
N GLU A 64 -18.74 -10.55 2.89
CA GLU A 64 -20.03 -11.26 2.86
C GLU A 64 -21.19 -10.34 2.49
N SER A 65 -21.07 -9.03 2.72
CA SER A 65 -22.10 -8.05 2.35
C SER A 65 -22.18 -7.75 0.85
N MET A 66 -21.22 -8.27 0.07
CA MET A 66 -21.09 -8.02 -1.36
C MET A 66 -21.61 -9.23 -2.14
N GLU A 67 -22.63 -9.03 -2.98
CA GLU A 67 -23.33 -10.12 -3.68
C GLU A 67 -22.40 -11.00 -4.54
N ASP A 68 -21.37 -10.42 -5.17
CA ASP A 68 -20.45 -11.11 -6.08
C ASP A 68 -18.98 -11.01 -5.63
N PHE A 69 -18.71 -11.06 -4.32
CA PHE A 69 -17.32 -11.05 -3.86
C PHE A 69 -16.59 -12.33 -4.28
N PHE A 70 -15.66 -12.18 -5.21
CA PHE A 70 -14.74 -13.23 -5.62
C PHE A 70 -13.31 -12.69 -5.73
N VAL A 71 -12.36 -13.54 -5.34
CA VAL A 71 -10.93 -13.23 -5.38
C VAL A 71 -10.32 -13.75 -6.67
N ASP A 72 -10.23 -12.87 -7.67
CA ASP A 72 -9.49 -13.16 -8.89
C ASP A 72 -8.00 -12.91 -8.70
N LYS A 73 -7.23 -14.00 -8.65
CA LYS A 73 -5.78 -13.96 -8.43
C LYS A 73 -4.99 -13.39 -9.62
N ASN A 74 -5.61 -13.29 -10.80
CA ASN A 74 -4.97 -12.73 -11.98
C ASN A 74 -5.04 -11.20 -12.00
N LYS A 75 -5.90 -10.59 -11.17
CA LYS A 75 -6.05 -9.14 -11.13
C LYS A 75 -4.91 -8.49 -10.37
N LEU A 76 -4.55 -7.29 -10.84
CA LEU A 76 -3.52 -6.46 -10.24
C LEU A 76 -3.74 -6.22 -8.75
N VAL A 77 -4.99 -5.96 -8.32
CA VAL A 77 -5.34 -5.74 -6.90
C VAL A 77 -4.92 -6.90 -5.98
N TYR A 78 -4.90 -8.14 -6.49
CA TYR A 78 -4.43 -9.30 -5.74
C TYR A 78 -2.90 -9.31 -5.61
N GLN A 79 -2.20 -9.03 -6.72
CA GLN A 79 -0.74 -9.06 -6.80
C GLN A 79 -0.08 -7.96 -5.95
N ILE A 80 -0.79 -6.88 -5.64
CA ILE A 80 -0.24 -5.76 -4.86
C ILE A 80 -0.36 -5.92 -3.36
N ILE A 81 -1.03 -6.94 -2.82
CA ILE A 81 -1.31 -7.04 -1.37
C ILE A 81 -0.02 -6.96 -0.54
N GLY A 82 1.07 -7.61 -0.97
CA GLY A 82 2.37 -7.49 -0.30
C GLY A 82 3.22 -6.29 -0.69
N LYS A 83 2.78 -5.53 -1.71
CA LYS A 83 3.53 -4.46 -2.36
C LYS A 83 2.77 -3.12 -2.34
N ALA A 84 1.72 -3.02 -1.53
CA ALA A 84 0.79 -1.89 -1.54
C ALA A 84 1.51 -0.55 -1.30
N LYS A 85 2.46 -0.51 -0.35
CA LYS A 85 3.28 0.69 -0.09
C LYS A 85 4.11 1.12 -1.30
N ILE A 86 4.77 0.17 -1.96
CA ILE A 86 5.57 0.43 -3.16
C ILE A 86 4.66 0.99 -4.25
N MET A 87 3.51 0.36 -4.49
CA MET A 87 2.54 0.82 -5.48
C MET A 87 2.01 2.22 -5.17
N ALA A 88 1.70 2.52 -3.91
CA ALA A 88 1.24 3.84 -3.50
C ALA A 88 2.32 4.90 -3.75
N ILE A 89 3.54 4.72 -3.22
CA ILE A 89 4.62 5.69 -3.42
C ILE A 89 4.95 5.84 -4.91
N SER A 90 5.04 4.74 -5.66
CA SER A 90 5.28 4.78 -7.11
C SER A 90 4.20 5.56 -7.84
N GLY A 91 2.93 5.30 -7.50
CA GLY A 91 1.78 6.00 -8.05
C GLY A 91 1.81 7.50 -7.75
N ALA A 92 2.26 7.90 -6.56
CA ALA A 92 2.46 9.31 -6.24
C ALA A 92 3.58 9.92 -7.08
N LEU A 93 4.76 9.28 -7.13
CA LEU A 93 5.91 9.78 -7.89
C LEU A 93 5.62 9.92 -9.39
N PHE A 94 4.91 8.96 -9.98
CA PHE A 94 4.53 9.00 -11.40
C PHE A 94 3.50 10.10 -11.69
N GLU A 95 2.47 10.23 -10.85
CA GLU A 95 1.39 11.21 -11.07
C GLU A 95 1.91 12.64 -10.86
N MET A 96 2.68 12.85 -9.78
CA MET A 96 3.29 14.14 -9.45
C MET A 96 4.48 14.48 -10.35
N LYS A 97 4.99 13.49 -11.11
CA LYS A 97 6.18 13.61 -11.98
C LYS A 97 7.39 14.16 -11.23
N CYS A 98 7.62 13.68 -10.00
CA CYS A 98 8.63 14.23 -9.09
C CYS A 98 9.73 13.19 -8.80
N PRO A 99 10.72 13.01 -9.70
CA PRO A 99 11.78 12.02 -9.52
C PRO A 99 12.81 12.38 -8.44
N ASP A 100 12.88 13.64 -7.98
CA ASP A 100 13.94 14.10 -7.07
C ASP A 100 14.08 13.29 -5.80
N TYR A 101 12.99 12.72 -5.30
CA TYR A 101 13.03 11.86 -4.12
C TYR A 101 13.91 10.61 -4.33
N LEU A 102 14.07 10.15 -5.57
CA LEU A 102 14.89 9.00 -5.93
C LEU A 102 16.37 9.35 -6.10
N PHE A 103 16.71 10.61 -6.38
CA PHE A 103 18.08 11.02 -6.76
C PHE A 103 18.79 11.89 -5.72
N SER A 104 18.06 12.63 -4.88
CA SER A 104 18.65 13.37 -3.77
C SER A 104 18.97 12.45 -2.60
N GLY A 105 20.21 12.50 -2.10
CA GLY A 105 20.68 11.60 -1.03
C GLY A 105 19.78 11.61 0.22
N HIS A 106 19.33 12.79 0.65
CA HIS A 106 18.46 12.91 1.82
C HIS A 106 17.13 12.16 1.63
N TYR A 107 16.40 12.41 0.55
CA TYR A 107 15.13 11.74 0.30
C TYR A 107 15.31 10.25 -0.03
N ARG A 108 16.35 9.91 -0.78
CA ARG A 108 16.61 8.55 -1.22
C ARG A 108 16.85 7.62 -0.03
N GLU A 109 17.59 8.06 0.99
CA GLU A 109 17.80 7.27 2.22
C GLU A 109 16.48 6.98 2.95
N HIS A 110 15.61 7.97 3.08
CA HIS A 110 14.29 7.77 3.67
C HIS A 110 13.42 6.79 2.86
N LEU A 111 13.43 6.89 1.52
CA LEU A 111 12.72 5.93 0.67
C LEU A 111 13.31 4.52 0.77
N ILE A 112 14.64 4.38 0.90
CA ILE A 112 15.29 3.07 1.08
C ILE A 112 14.86 2.44 2.40
N ASN A 113 14.74 3.23 3.47
CA ASN A 113 14.26 2.72 4.75
C ASN A 113 12.79 2.27 4.71
N GLU A 114 11.94 2.97 3.94
CA GLU A 114 10.51 2.63 3.83
C GLU A 114 10.23 1.48 2.85
N LEU A 115 10.93 1.45 1.71
CA LEU A 115 10.63 0.53 0.61
C LEU A 115 11.68 -0.56 0.41
N GLY A 116 12.89 -0.38 0.91
CA GLY A 116 14.05 -1.23 0.61
C GLY A 116 14.83 -0.76 -0.62
N TYR A 117 16.13 -1.04 -0.61
CA TYR A 117 17.08 -0.57 -1.63
C TYR A 117 16.73 -1.00 -3.05
N GLU A 118 16.39 -2.28 -3.25
CA GLU A 118 16.07 -2.81 -4.59
C GLU A 118 14.85 -2.13 -5.21
N ASN A 119 13.81 -1.83 -4.42
CA ASN A 119 12.61 -1.15 -4.91
C ASN A 119 12.91 0.30 -5.30
N VAL A 120 13.71 1.02 -4.52
CA VAL A 120 14.13 2.39 -4.85
C VAL A 120 15.00 2.40 -6.10
N LYS A 121 15.92 1.44 -6.24
CA LYS A 121 16.74 1.27 -7.44
C LYS A 121 15.87 1.00 -8.66
N GLN A 122 14.88 0.11 -8.55
CA GLN A 122 13.93 -0.17 -9.62
C GLN A 122 13.17 1.09 -10.06
N LEU A 123 12.65 1.87 -9.09
CA LEU A 123 11.94 3.10 -9.40
C LEU A 123 12.81 4.13 -10.12
N SER A 124 14.11 4.16 -9.80
CA SER A 124 15.04 5.09 -10.46
C SER A 124 15.22 4.83 -11.96
N PHE A 125 14.86 3.66 -12.51
CA PHE A 125 14.95 3.43 -13.97
C PHE A 125 13.88 4.13 -14.79
N PHE A 126 12.77 4.53 -14.17
CA PHE A 126 11.70 5.22 -14.89
C PHE A 126 12.04 6.69 -15.20
N TRP A 127 13.13 7.19 -14.63
CA TRP A 127 13.62 8.55 -14.85
C TRP A 127 15.12 8.53 -15.13
N LYS A 128 15.57 9.49 -15.93
CA LYS A 128 17.00 9.62 -16.23
C LYS A 128 17.74 10.27 -15.06
N ASP A 129 17.22 11.41 -14.60
CA ASP A 129 17.80 12.28 -13.57
C ASP A 129 16.65 12.94 -12.76
N GLY A 130 16.99 13.58 -11.64
CA GLY A 130 16.09 14.51 -10.94
C GLY A 130 15.99 15.87 -11.66
N ASP A 131 14.91 16.62 -11.42
CA ASP A 131 14.68 17.94 -12.03
C ASP A 131 14.75 19.11 -11.02
N GLY A 132 15.11 18.84 -9.76
CA GLY A 132 15.37 19.82 -8.71
C GLY A 132 14.11 20.39 -8.06
N ARG A 133 12.97 19.70 -8.13
CA ARG A 133 11.65 20.16 -7.70
C ARG A 133 10.91 19.10 -6.87
N ALA A 134 11.46 18.80 -5.69
CA ALA A 134 10.73 18.02 -4.68
C ALA A 134 9.49 18.80 -4.19
N GLU A 135 8.31 18.21 -4.32
CA GLU A 135 7.04 18.82 -3.86
C GLU A 135 7.00 19.01 -2.33
N TYR A 136 7.52 18.04 -1.59
CA TYR A 136 7.51 17.98 -0.13
C TYR A 136 8.94 18.02 0.37
N THR A 137 9.27 19.08 1.08
CA THR A 137 10.62 19.32 1.60
C THR A 137 10.80 18.95 3.07
N ASN A 138 9.76 18.39 3.69
CA ASN A 138 9.75 18.04 5.09
C ASN A 138 10.08 16.57 5.34
N THR A 139 10.49 16.26 6.57
CA THR A 139 10.96 14.93 6.97
C THR A 139 9.90 13.82 6.89
N ASN A 140 8.60 14.18 6.82
CA ASN A 140 7.50 13.23 6.67
C ASN A 140 7.01 13.06 5.22
N PHE A 141 7.83 13.42 4.22
CA PHE A 141 7.42 13.33 2.81
C PHE A 141 6.98 11.91 2.40
N CYS A 142 7.57 10.85 2.96
CA CYS A 142 7.16 9.47 2.68
C CYS A 142 5.70 9.20 3.07
N ASP A 143 5.27 9.67 4.25
CA ASP A 143 3.88 9.54 4.69
C ASP A 143 2.93 10.31 3.76
N LYS A 144 3.36 11.48 3.29
CA LYS A 144 2.59 12.27 2.32
C LYS A 144 2.48 11.58 0.96
N LEU A 145 3.58 11.01 0.45
CA LEU A 145 3.58 10.22 -0.79
C LEU A 145 2.71 8.97 -0.64
N LEU A 146 2.76 8.28 0.51
CA LEU A 146 1.90 7.13 0.79
C LEU A 146 0.42 7.52 0.82
N ALA A 147 0.06 8.60 1.50
CA ALA A 147 -1.31 9.11 1.50
C ALA A 147 -1.77 9.48 0.09
N TYR A 148 -0.99 10.28 -0.64
CA TYR A 148 -1.27 10.66 -2.03
C TYR A 148 -1.48 9.43 -2.92
N GLY A 149 -0.54 8.50 -2.87
CA GLY A 149 -0.56 7.24 -3.59
C GLY A 149 -1.78 6.39 -3.26
N SER A 150 -2.18 6.35 -1.98
CA SER A 150 -3.39 5.65 -1.55
C SER A 150 -4.64 6.22 -2.22
N GLY A 151 -4.73 7.55 -2.38
CA GLY A 151 -5.82 8.18 -3.12
C GLY A 151 -5.83 7.80 -4.60
N ASN A 152 -4.65 7.69 -5.23
CA ASN A 152 -4.52 7.23 -6.61
C ASN A 152 -4.97 5.77 -6.77
N LEU A 153 -4.55 4.88 -5.85
CA LEU A 153 -4.95 3.48 -5.89
C LEU A 153 -6.45 3.30 -5.62
N GLU A 154 -7.03 4.10 -4.72
CA GLU A 154 -8.49 4.15 -4.50
C GLU A 154 -9.22 4.46 -5.80
N TYR A 155 -8.77 5.47 -6.55
CA TYR A 155 -9.36 5.81 -7.84
C TYR A 155 -9.27 4.66 -8.85
N ILE A 156 -8.10 4.01 -8.93
CA ILE A 156 -7.83 2.93 -9.90
C ILE A 156 -8.67 1.69 -9.58
N PHE A 157 -8.80 1.33 -8.30
CA PHE A 157 -9.41 0.08 -7.86
C PHE A 157 -10.80 0.24 -7.24
N ARG A 158 -11.43 1.43 -7.30
CA ARG A 158 -12.76 1.70 -6.71
C ARG A 158 -13.87 0.72 -7.12
N ASN A 159 -13.73 0.07 -8.28
CA ASN A 159 -14.69 -0.89 -8.82
C ASN A 159 -14.24 -2.35 -8.63
N GLU A 160 -13.09 -2.59 -7.99
CA GLU A 160 -12.57 -3.93 -7.72
C GLU A 160 -13.06 -4.41 -6.34
N PRO A 161 -13.87 -5.49 -6.25
CA PRO A 161 -14.42 -5.93 -4.97
C PRO A 161 -13.35 -6.21 -3.90
N LEU A 162 -12.21 -6.79 -4.31
CA LEU A 162 -11.10 -7.07 -3.40
C LEU A 162 -10.49 -5.80 -2.78
N TRP A 163 -10.62 -4.65 -3.44
CA TRP A 163 -10.09 -3.38 -2.94
C TRP A 163 -10.73 -2.95 -1.61
N GLU A 164 -11.98 -3.33 -1.36
CA GLU A 164 -12.70 -3.00 -0.13
C GLU A 164 -11.99 -3.48 1.14
N ILE A 165 -11.13 -4.50 1.03
CA ILE A 165 -10.29 -4.95 2.14
C ILE A 165 -8.80 -4.62 1.95
N VAL A 166 -8.32 -4.51 0.70
CA VAL A 166 -6.91 -4.19 0.41
C VAL A 166 -6.57 -2.73 0.75
N LYS A 167 -7.52 -1.80 0.62
CA LYS A 167 -7.31 -0.38 0.95
C LYS A 167 -6.85 -0.15 2.39
N TYR A 168 -7.20 -1.06 3.31
CA TYR A 168 -6.80 -0.98 4.71
C TYR A 168 -5.29 -1.21 4.95
N LEU A 169 -4.55 -1.67 3.96
CA LEU A 169 -3.08 -1.76 4.02
C LEU A 169 -2.38 -0.40 3.93
N LEU A 170 -3.11 0.64 3.51
CA LEU A 170 -2.60 1.98 3.24
C LEU A 170 -3.21 3.00 4.23
N PRO A 171 -2.55 4.16 4.43
CA PRO A 171 -3.10 5.21 5.28
C PRO A 171 -4.44 5.75 4.78
N LYS A 172 -5.22 6.31 5.70
CA LYS A 172 -6.44 7.06 5.35
C LYS A 172 -6.09 8.38 4.69
N GLY A 173 -6.96 8.85 3.81
CA GLY A 173 -7.01 10.28 3.49
C GLY A 173 -6.03 10.76 2.44
N GLY A 174 -5.73 9.93 1.44
CA GLY A 174 -5.22 10.46 0.17
C GLY A 174 -6.29 11.27 -0.54
N GLU A 175 -6.02 12.54 -0.85
CA GLU A 175 -6.83 13.24 -1.84
C GLU A 175 -6.77 12.46 -3.15
N ILE A 176 -7.93 12.14 -3.72
CA ILE A 176 -7.99 11.49 -5.02
C ILE A 176 -7.61 12.52 -6.08
N LYS A 177 -6.35 12.49 -6.51
CA LYS A 177 -5.81 13.35 -7.56
C LYS A 177 -5.50 12.52 -8.79
N ALA A 178 -6.57 12.11 -9.47
CA ALA A 178 -6.48 11.32 -10.70
C ALA A 178 -6.28 12.19 -11.95
N ASN A 179 -5.43 13.22 -11.86
CA ASN A 179 -5.28 14.19 -12.95
C ASN A 179 -4.49 13.63 -14.13
N ASN A 180 -3.54 12.72 -13.86
CA ASN A 180 -2.63 12.15 -14.86
C ASN A 180 -2.64 10.61 -14.89
N ILE A 181 -3.75 9.97 -14.48
CA ILE A 181 -3.88 8.51 -14.50
C ILE A 181 -4.40 8.07 -15.88
N ASP A 182 -3.48 7.73 -16.76
CA ASP A 182 -3.74 7.18 -18.10
C ASP A 182 -3.20 5.74 -18.26
N GLU A 183 -3.31 5.16 -19.46
CA GLU A 183 -2.81 3.81 -19.73
C GLU A 183 -1.28 3.69 -19.57
N ASN A 184 -0.53 4.75 -19.86
CA ASN A 184 0.92 4.77 -19.68
C ASN A 184 1.28 4.74 -18.19
N PHE A 185 0.56 5.50 -17.36
CA PHE A 185 0.67 5.45 -15.90
C PHE A 185 0.47 4.02 -15.38
N LEU A 186 -0.61 3.35 -15.78
CA LEU A 186 -0.90 1.98 -15.33
C LEU A 186 0.18 0.99 -15.79
N ASN A 187 0.68 1.14 -17.03
CA ASN A 187 1.76 0.31 -17.54
C ASN A 187 3.06 0.49 -16.74
N ARG A 188 3.42 1.73 -16.39
CA ARG A 188 4.59 2.00 -15.52
C ARG A 188 4.38 1.43 -14.12
N LEU A 189 3.20 1.61 -13.56
CA LEU A 189 2.88 1.11 -12.23
C LEU A 189 2.95 -0.41 -12.18
N ASN A 190 2.41 -1.11 -13.18
CA ASN A 190 2.51 -2.57 -13.29
C ASN A 190 3.97 -3.05 -13.38
N ARG A 191 4.81 -2.31 -14.12
CA ARG A 191 6.24 -2.62 -14.25
C ARG A 191 7.02 -2.52 -12.94
N THR A 192 6.52 -1.78 -11.94
CA THR A 192 7.14 -1.75 -10.59
C THR A 192 6.99 -3.08 -9.85
N LEU A 193 6.08 -3.96 -10.30
CA LEU A 193 5.89 -5.28 -9.69
C LEU A 193 6.84 -6.34 -10.26
N SER A 194 7.45 -6.08 -11.42
CA SER A 194 8.37 -6.99 -12.10
C SER A 194 9.73 -7.07 -11.40
N PRO A 195 10.45 -8.19 -11.45
CA PRO A 195 11.84 -8.26 -10.99
C PRO A 195 12.76 -7.34 -11.79
N TYR A 196 13.84 -6.88 -11.17
CA TYR A 196 14.86 -5.98 -11.73
C TYR A 196 15.39 -6.42 -13.12
N GLU A 197 15.50 -7.72 -13.38
CA GLU A 197 16.06 -8.28 -14.63
C GLU A 197 15.14 -8.12 -15.86
N ALA A 198 13.89 -7.70 -15.64
CA ALA A 198 12.87 -7.59 -16.69
C ALA A 198 12.58 -6.13 -17.14
N LEU A 199 13.36 -5.16 -16.67
CA LEU A 199 13.22 -3.72 -16.97
C LEU A 199 14.45 -3.19 -17.71
#